data_AF-A0A235BWM4-F1
#
_entry.id   AF-A0A235BWM4-F1
#
_cell.length_a   1.000
_cell.length_b   1.000
_cell.length_c   1.000
_cell.angle_alpha   90.00
_cell.angle_beta   90.00
_cell.angle_gamma   90.00
#
_symmetry.space_group_name_H-M   'P 1'
#
loop_
_entity.id
_entity.type
_entity.pdbx_description
1 polymer ?
#
loop_
_entity_poly.entity_id
_entity_poly.type
_entity_poly.pdbx_seq_one_letter_code
_entity_poly.pdbx_strand_id
1 'polypeptide(L)'
;MDLLTEVATPYLAEIAAVAEELDRKGWAEANAGNLSFRLNDIPLFPGKETRLSDSFPQFSQTSLLITAAGVRMRDLARNPLSGLCLVRFNNDGTAFRTLGNPVPTSELPAHIAAHSTLMRKQPCHPALVHTHPTALIALTLLQPEPESLLSLLGRSHSEMALFRDKLTMLPFLEPGSENLAKTTGKALEKYSGIIWPRHGMVASGTDFNAALDLIQICDKAAEIALLSKGKPMQKGRSLKGWNAPDGIETFYEVRSQDSHLPPEEFARLPRRPVHIILDNLRSAFNVGSIFRLADAARIAEIIPCGYTAYPPNHKLEQTALKTTDSVPWCRFQETTQALKELKKRNIQLVAVETAEGAIPFHRFDYHFPVAVIFGNERLGISQSVLRLCDGIIDIPVYGYKNSINVAAAAGIVLYHLLRTGKWLDR
;
A
#
# COMPACT_ATOMS: atom_id res chain seq x y z
N MET A 1 -27.26 48.03 -12.60
CA MET A 1 -26.08 47.32 -12.09
C MET A 1 -24.99 47.45 -13.12
N ASP A 2 -23.72 47.53 -12.71
CA ASP A 2 -22.63 47.33 -13.67
C ASP A 2 -22.60 45.86 -14.12
N LEU A 3 -22.06 45.62 -15.32
CA LEU A 3 -22.04 44.29 -15.96
C LEU A 3 -21.38 43.22 -15.06
N LEU A 4 -20.35 43.60 -14.29
CA LEU A 4 -19.70 42.69 -13.36
C LEU A 4 -20.66 42.23 -12.26
N THR A 5 -21.39 43.16 -11.64
CA THR A 5 -22.36 42.84 -10.59
C THR A 5 -23.43 41.89 -11.15
N GLU A 6 -23.99 42.19 -12.32
CA GLU A 6 -25.00 41.35 -12.96
C GLU A 6 -24.52 39.92 -13.18
N VAL A 7 -23.33 39.76 -13.77
CA VAL A 7 -22.75 38.47 -14.11
C VAL A 7 -22.27 37.68 -12.89
N ALA A 8 -21.74 38.37 -11.88
CA ALA A 8 -21.20 37.73 -10.68
C ALA A 8 -22.27 37.38 -9.66
N THR A 9 -23.40 38.11 -9.61
CA THR A 9 -24.47 37.96 -8.59
C THR A 9 -24.88 36.50 -8.34
N PRO A 10 -25.09 35.64 -9.36
CA PRO A 10 -25.48 34.24 -9.14
C PRO A 10 -24.44 33.42 -8.34
N TYR A 11 -23.18 33.85 -8.34
CA TYR A 11 -22.05 33.12 -7.77
C TYR A 11 -21.52 33.74 -6.47
N LEU A 12 -21.90 34.99 -6.14
CA LEU A 12 -21.32 35.72 -5.01
C LEU A 12 -21.49 34.99 -3.67
N ALA A 13 -22.66 34.40 -3.43
CA ALA A 13 -22.93 33.68 -2.19
C ALA A 13 -22.05 32.42 -2.05
N GLU A 14 -21.90 31.67 -3.14
CA GLU A 14 -21.04 30.48 -3.17
C GLU A 14 -19.56 30.85 -3.02
N ILE A 15 -19.09 31.86 -3.76
CA ILE A 15 -17.72 32.37 -3.68
C ILE A 15 -17.40 32.81 -2.24
N ALA A 16 -18.32 33.55 -1.60
CA ALA A 16 -18.14 34.01 -0.24
C ALA A 16 -18.05 32.82 0.74
N ALA A 17 -18.93 31.83 0.63
CA ALA A 17 -18.94 30.66 1.49
C ALA A 17 -17.66 29.80 1.33
N VAL A 18 -17.21 29.59 0.09
CA VAL A 18 -15.97 28.86 -0.19
C VAL A 18 -14.76 29.63 0.36
N ALA A 19 -14.69 30.94 0.11
CA ALA A 19 -13.61 31.78 0.63
C ALA A 19 -13.56 31.79 2.17
N GLU A 20 -14.72 31.84 2.83
CA GLU A 20 -14.82 31.75 4.29
C GLU A 20 -14.28 30.41 4.80
N GLU A 21 -14.67 29.30 4.17
CA GLU A 21 -14.22 27.97 4.57
C GLU A 21 -12.70 27.80 4.38
N LEU A 22 -12.14 28.31 3.27
CA LEU A 22 -10.69 28.29 3.02
C LEU A 22 -9.92 29.09 4.07
N ASP A 23 -10.38 30.29 4.43
CA ASP A 23 -9.75 31.12 5.48
C ASP A 23 -9.87 30.46 6.86
N ARG A 24 -11.07 29.98 7.22
CA ARG A 24 -11.35 29.33 8.50
C ARG A 24 -10.52 28.07 8.74
N LYS A 25 -10.26 27.30 7.68
CA LYS A 25 -9.39 26.11 7.72
C LYS A 25 -7.90 26.45 7.74
N GLY A 26 -7.54 27.70 7.47
CA GLY A 26 -6.14 28.12 7.31
C GLY A 26 -5.51 27.60 6.02
N TRP A 27 -6.32 27.36 4.97
CA TRP A 27 -5.84 26.88 3.66
C TRP A 27 -5.53 28.02 2.68
N ALA A 28 -5.68 29.27 3.11
CA ALA A 28 -5.43 30.45 2.31
C ALA A 28 -4.74 31.54 3.13
N GLU A 29 -3.48 31.31 3.50
CA GLU A 29 -2.68 32.28 4.24
C GLU A 29 -2.36 33.52 3.39
N ALA A 30 -2.53 34.71 3.97
CA ALA A 30 -2.40 35.98 3.25
C ALA A 30 -3.23 35.99 1.95
N ASN A 31 -2.57 36.08 0.80
CA ASN A 31 -3.18 36.10 -0.54
C ASN A 31 -2.95 34.78 -1.31
N ALA A 32 -2.67 33.69 -0.61
CA ALA A 32 -2.59 32.35 -1.17
C ALA A 32 -3.99 31.82 -1.55
N GLY A 33 -4.01 30.98 -2.59
CA GLY A 33 -5.23 30.44 -3.15
C GLY A 33 -5.96 31.41 -4.08
N ASN A 34 -6.71 30.85 -5.03
CA ASN A 34 -7.44 31.60 -6.03
C ASN A 34 -8.60 30.76 -6.58
N LEU A 35 -9.62 31.46 -7.08
CA LEU A 35 -10.86 30.87 -7.57
C LEU A 35 -11.12 31.38 -8.97
N SER A 36 -11.54 30.50 -9.89
CA SER A 36 -12.08 30.96 -11.17
C SER A 36 -13.26 30.15 -11.67
N PHE A 37 -14.20 30.84 -12.32
CA PHE A 37 -15.40 30.28 -12.91
C PHE A 37 -15.50 30.63 -14.38
N ARG A 38 -15.82 29.64 -15.22
CA ARG A 38 -16.03 29.80 -16.65
C ARG A 38 -17.46 30.26 -16.93
N LEU A 39 -17.57 31.37 -17.64
CA LEU A 39 -18.83 31.97 -18.05
C LEU A 39 -18.92 32.03 -19.58
N ASN A 40 -20.11 31.85 -20.13
CA ASN A 40 -20.34 31.93 -21.57
C ASN A 40 -21.16 33.17 -21.92
N ASP A 41 -21.11 33.57 -23.18
CA ASP A 41 -22.02 34.56 -23.77
C ASP A 41 -21.96 35.96 -23.13
N ILE A 42 -20.84 36.29 -22.50
CA ILE A 42 -20.59 37.63 -21.98
C ILE A 42 -20.20 38.56 -23.14
N PRO A 43 -20.84 39.72 -23.30
CA PRO A 43 -20.49 40.66 -24.36
C PRO A 43 -19.08 41.22 -24.17
N LEU A 44 -18.42 41.57 -25.28
CA LEU A 44 -17.19 42.36 -25.22
C LEU A 44 -17.51 43.74 -24.62
N PHE A 45 -16.66 44.19 -23.70
CA PHE A 45 -16.78 45.50 -23.07
C PHE A 45 -15.54 46.36 -23.38
N PRO A 46 -15.67 47.69 -23.35
CA PRO A 46 -14.53 48.59 -23.57
C PRO A 46 -13.49 48.42 -22.45
N GLY A 47 -12.21 48.57 -22.79
CA GLY A 47 -11.11 48.43 -21.83
C GLY A 47 -9.76 48.20 -22.51
N LYS A 48 -8.70 48.32 -21.73
CA LYS A 48 -7.33 48.03 -22.18
C LYS A 48 -7.19 46.54 -22.46
N GLU A 49 -6.71 46.19 -23.65
CA GLU A 49 -6.33 44.82 -23.97
C GLU A 49 -4.95 44.48 -23.41
N THR A 50 -4.84 43.29 -22.85
CA THR A 50 -3.58 42.67 -22.43
C THR A 50 -3.33 41.47 -23.34
N ARG A 51 -2.19 41.46 -24.04
CA ARG A 51 -1.82 40.36 -24.94
C ARG A 51 -1.35 39.14 -24.14
N LEU A 52 -1.75 37.96 -24.61
CA LEU A 52 -1.29 36.66 -24.13
C LEU A 52 -0.05 36.22 -24.91
N SER A 53 0.75 35.33 -24.32
CA SER A 53 1.89 34.69 -24.97
C SER A 53 1.46 33.72 -26.07
N ASP A 54 0.36 33.00 -25.83
CA ASP A 54 -0.21 32.00 -26.72
C ASP A 54 -1.63 32.37 -27.12
N SER A 55 -2.11 31.80 -28.23
CA SER A 55 -3.50 31.93 -28.67
C SER A 55 -4.36 30.83 -28.06
N PHE A 56 -5.51 31.20 -27.52
CA PHE A 56 -6.52 30.28 -26.97
C PHE A 56 -7.90 30.48 -27.63
N PRO A 57 -8.09 30.08 -28.90
CA PRO A 57 -9.31 30.38 -29.67
C PRO A 57 -10.61 29.86 -29.05
N GLN A 58 -10.51 28.79 -28.24
CA GLN A 58 -11.62 28.24 -27.47
C GLN A 58 -12.28 29.26 -26.53
N PHE A 59 -11.58 30.32 -26.10
CA PHE A 59 -12.17 31.36 -25.26
C PHE A 59 -12.91 32.46 -26.03
N SER A 60 -13.03 32.38 -27.35
CA SER A 60 -13.67 33.41 -28.19
C SER A 60 -15.06 33.83 -27.68
N GLN A 61 -15.86 32.91 -27.13
CA GLN A 61 -17.18 33.19 -26.53
C GLN A 61 -17.25 32.92 -25.03
N THR A 62 -16.09 32.86 -24.37
CA THR A 62 -15.98 32.51 -22.97
C THR A 62 -15.30 33.63 -22.19
N SER A 63 -15.66 33.74 -20.93
CA SER A 63 -15.04 34.61 -19.94
C SER A 63 -14.65 33.82 -18.71
N LEU A 64 -13.73 34.38 -17.93
CA LEU A 64 -13.41 33.88 -16.60
C LEU A 64 -13.79 34.93 -15.56
N LEU A 65 -14.63 34.56 -14.61
CA LEU A 65 -14.76 35.29 -13.36
C LEU A 65 -13.69 34.75 -12.41
N ILE A 66 -12.70 35.56 -12.04
CA ILE A 66 -11.51 35.11 -11.30
C ILE A 66 -11.17 36.06 -10.17
N THR A 67 -10.53 35.56 -9.12
CA THR A 67 -9.97 36.40 -8.05
C THR A 67 -8.89 37.35 -8.58
N ALA A 68 -8.92 38.59 -8.10
CA ALA A 68 -7.93 39.60 -8.44
C ALA A 68 -6.58 39.40 -7.72
N ALA A 69 -5.52 40.06 -8.19
CA ALA A 69 -4.20 39.98 -7.56
C ALA A 69 -4.22 40.52 -6.11
N GLY A 70 -3.56 39.82 -5.20
CA GLY A 70 -3.39 40.23 -3.81
C GLY A 70 -4.64 40.06 -2.92
N VAL A 71 -5.74 39.55 -3.48
CA VAL A 71 -6.97 39.28 -2.73
C VAL A 71 -6.73 38.19 -1.69
N ARG A 72 -7.27 38.40 -0.49
CA ARG A 72 -7.23 37.44 0.61
C ARG A 72 -8.59 36.78 0.77
N MET A 73 -8.65 35.48 1.05
CA MET A 73 -9.93 34.77 1.18
C MET A 73 -10.83 35.34 2.29
N ARG A 74 -10.25 35.81 3.41
CA ARG A 74 -10.99 36.52 4.47
C ARG A 74 -11.71 37.79 4.02
N ASP A 75 -11.12 38.51 3.06
CA ASP A 75 -11.67 39.75 2.54
C ASP A 75 -12.72 39.45 1.46
N LEU A 76 -12.43 38.45 0.61
CA LEU A 76 -13.35 37.92 -0.39
C LEU A 76 -14.63 37.34 0.23
N ALA A 77 -14.53 36.66 1.38
CA ALA A 77 -15.67 36.15 2.12
C ALA A 77 -16.66 37.25 2.56
N ARG A 78 -16.14 38.42 2.94
CA ARG A 78 -16.95 39.55 3.43
C ARG A 78 -17.51 40.40 2.29
N ASN A 79 -16.73 40.57 1.23
CA ASN A 79 -17.10 41.41 0.09
C ASN A 79 -16.62 40.78 -1.22
N PRO A 80 -17.30 39.74 -1.71
CA PRO A 80 -16.82 38.93 -2.83
C PRO A 80 -16.65 39.74 -4.11
N LEU A 81 -17.59 40.63 -4.41
CA LEU A 81 -17.54 41.45 -5.62
C LEU A 81 -16.26 42.31 -5.71
N SER A 82 -15.78 42.82 -4.58
CA SER A 82 -14.56 43.65 -4.51
C SER A 82 -13.27 42.88 -4.76
N GLY A 83 -13.28 41.56 -4.65
CA GLY A 83 -12.11 40.71 -4.89
C GLY A 83 -12.12 40.00 -6.26
N LEU A 84 -13.10 40.29 -7.12
CA LEU A 84 -13.28 39.61 -8.40
C LEU A 84 -12.86 40.49 -9.59
N CYS A 85 -12.47 39.81 -10.65
CA CYS A 85 -12.06 40.34 -11.94
C CYS A 85 -12.78 39.51 -13.01
N LEU A 86 -13.52 40.16 -13.90
CA LEU A 86 -14.09 39.50 -15.07
C LEU A 86 -13.12 39.65 -16.24
N VAL A 87 -12.61 38.52 -16.73
CA VAL A 87 -11.67 38.43 -17.85
C VAL A 87 -12.43 38.00 -19.09
N ARG A 88 -12.50 38.87 -20.09
CA ARG A 88 -13.11 38.59 -21.41
C ARG A 88 -12.05 38.55 -22.49
N PHE A 89 -11.98 37.43 -23.20
CA PHE A 89 -11.04 37.22 -24.30
C PHE A 89 -11.57 37.82 -25.61
N ASN A 90 -10.66 38.23 -26.49
CA ASN A 90 -11.00 38.60 -27.86
C ASN A 90 -11.33 37.35 -28.71
N ASN A 91 -11.87 37.58 -29.92
CA ASN A 91 -12.42 36.51 -30.76
C ASN A 91 -11.38 35.46 -31.21
N ASP A 92 -10.10 35.83 -31.28
CA ASP A 92 -8.98 34.96 -31.63
C ASP A 92 -8.22 34.43 -30.41
N GLY A 93 -8.64 34.81 -29.19
CA GLY A 93 -8.06 34.33 -27.93
C GLY A 93 -6.59 34.73 -27.73
N THR A 94 -6.13 35.80 -28.36
CA THR A 94 -4.75 36.32 -28.29
C THR A 94 -4.58 37.44 -27.28
N ALA A 95 -5.69 38.02 -26.80
CA ALA A 95 -5.70 39.07 -25.79
C ALA A 95 -6.97 39.00 -24.93
N PHE A 96 -6.95 39.67 -23.79
CA PHE A 96 -8.10 39.80 -22.92
C PHE A 96 -8.26 41.23 -22.38
N ARG A 97 -9.49 41.54 -21.96
CA ARG A 97 -9.85 42.75 -21.20
C ARG A 97 -10.34 42.35 -19.82
N THR A 98 -10.19 43.26 -18.86
CA THR A 98 -10.67 43.08 -17.48
C THR A 98 -11.77 44.07 -17.14
N LEU A 99 -12.73 43.64 -16.33
CA LEU A 99 -13.77 44.48 -15.73
C LEU A 99 -13.83 44.21 -14.23
N GLY A 100 -14.03 45.28 -13.43
CA GLY A 100 -13.86 45.23 -11.97
C GLY A 100 -12.44 45.55 -11.58
N ASN A 101 -11.78 44.62 -10.87
CA ASN A 101 -10.38 44.77 -10.56
C ASN A 101 -9.52 44.73 -11.83
N PRO A 102 -8.59 45.69 -12.02
CA PRO A 102 -7.83 45.79 -13.26
C PRO A 102 -6.79 44.69 -13.41
N VAL A 103 -6.32 44.11 -12.30
CA VAL A 103 -5.23 43.13 -12.28
C VAL A 103 -5.77 41.78 -11.75
N PRO A 104 -5.87 40.74 -12.60
CA PRO A 104 -6.24 39.40 -12.18
C PRO A 104 -5.10 38.76 -11.37
N THR A 105 -5.38 37.65 -10.68
CA THR A 105 -4.34 36.88 -9.96
C THR A 105 -3.09 36.63 -10.82
N SER A 106 -1.92 36.61 -10.18
CA SER A 106 -0.63 36.28 -10.82
C SER A 106 -0.64 34.88 -11.45
N GLU A 107 -1.54 34.00 -11.00
CA GLU A 107 -1.70 32.65 -11.56
C GLU A 107 -2.67 32.57 -12.75
N LEU A 108 -3.13 33.70 -13.30
CA LEU A 108 -4.03 33.71 -14.45
C LEU A 108 -3.58 32.80 -15.60
N PRO A 109 -2.29 32.74 -16.00
CA PRO A 109 -1.85 31.81 -17.05
C PRO A 109 -2.16 30.34 -16.74
N ALA A 110 -2.04 29.92 -15.47
CA ALA A 110 -2.39 28.57 -15.04
C ALA A 110 -3.90 28.32 -15.13
N HIS A 111 -4.75 29.29 -14.76
CA HIS A 111 -6.20 29.17 -14.93
C HIS A 111 -6.61 29.13 -16.40
N ILE A 112 -5.98 29.91 -17.28
CA ILE A 112 -6.25 29.88 -18.73
C ILE A 112 -5.90 28.51 -19.29
N ALA A 113 -4.72 27.97 -18.96
CA ALA A 113 -4.30 26.64 -19.39
C ALA A 113 -5.24 25.54 -18.86
N ALA A 114 -5.63 25.62 -17.58
CA ALA A 114 -6.57 24.70 -16.95
C ALA A 114 -7.95 24.73 -17.62
N HIS A 115 -8.57 25.91 -17.73
CA HIS A 115 -9.88 26.07 -18.36
C HIS A 115 -9.86 25.69 -19.84
N SER A 116 -8.77 25.99 -20.55
CA SER A 116 -8.57 25.53 -21.92
C SER A 116 -8.66 24.02 -22.05
N THR A 117 -8.08 23.26 -21.13
CA THR A 117 -8.18 21.80 -21.14
C THR A 117 -9.57 21.34 -20.73
N LEU A 118 -10.11 21.90 -19.64
CA LEU A 118 -11.42 21.52 -19.12
C LEU A 118 -12.52 21.71 -20.17
N MET A 119 -12.52 22.81 -20.92
CA MET A 119 -13.46 23.03 -22.02
C MET A 119 -13.45 21.92 -23.08
N ARG A 120 -12.29 21.29 -23.33
CA ARG A 120 -12.17 20.21 -24.33
C ARG A 120 -12.45 18.83 -23.75
N LYS A 121 -12.08 18.57 -22.50
CA LYS A 121 -12.05 17.21 -21.92
C LYS A 121 -13.09 16.98 -20.83
N GLN A 122 -13.43 18.03 -20.06
CA GLN A 122 -14.38 17.99 -18.95
C GLN A 122 -15.27 19.27 -18.98
N PRO A 123 -16.08 19.49 -20.04
CA PRO A 123 -16.81 20.75 -20.25
C PRO A 123 -17.85 21.04 -19.17
N CYS A 124 -18.28 20.01 -18.44
CA CYS A 124 -19.16 20.12 -17.27
C CYS A 124 -18.48 20.74 -16.04
N HIS A 125 -17.17 21.00 -16.05
CA HIS A 125 -16.45 21.63 -14.94
C HIS A 125 -16.13 23.10 -15.26
N PRO A 126 -17.00 24.05 -14.88
CA PRO A 126 -16.74 25.48 -15.02
C PRO A 126 -15.96 26.08 -13.85
N ALA A 127 -15.87 25.42 -12.70
CA ALA A 127 -15.21 25.97 -11.51
C ALA A 127 -13.81 25.39 -11.32
N LEU A 128 -12.87 26.22 -10.86
CA LEU A 128 -11.52 25.85 -10.46
C LEU A 128 -11.17 26.53 -9.14
N VAL A 129 -10.61 25.75 -8.20
CA VAL A 129 -10.17 26.20 -6.88
C VAL A 129 -8.72 25.77 -6.69
N HIS A 130 -7.85 26.73 -6.37
CA HIS A 130 -6.51 26.46 -5.85
C HIS A 130 -6.44 26.93 -4.40
N THR A 131 -5.85 26.10 -3.53
CA THR A 131 -5.67 26.43 -2.11
C THR A 131 -4.55 25.58 -1.50
N HIS A 132 -4.20 25.86 -0.24
CA HIS A 132 -3.06 25.30 0.49
C HIS A 132 -3.52 24.39 1.65
N PRO A 133 -4.13 23.23 1.36
CA PRO A 133 -4.59 22.29 2.38
C PRO A 133 -3.43 21.80 3.26
N THR A 134 -3.47 22.15 4.54
CA THR A 134 -2.31 22.04 5.45
C THR A 134 -1.84 20.61 5.66
N ALA A 135 -2.77 19.68 5.93
CA ALA A 135 -2.41 18.29 6.17
C ALA A 135 -1.91 17.61 4.90
N LEU A 136 -2.49 17.96 3.75
CA LEU A 136 -2.04 17.47 2.45
C LEU A 136 -0.61 17.94 2.14
N ILE A 137 -0.31 19.24 2.33
CA ILE A 137 1.05 19.78 2.16
C ILE A 137 2.03 19.04 3.07
N ALA A 138 1.71 18.90 4.36
CA ALA A 138 2.54 18.17 5.31
C ALA A 138 2.78 16.71 4.87
N LEU A 139 1.75 16.05 4.33
CA LEU A 139 1.90 14.69 3.85
C LEU A 139 2.80 14.59 2.61
N THR A 140 2.74 15.56 1.68
CA THR A 140 3.63 15.58 0.50
C THR A 140 5.11 15.73 0.87
N LEU A 141 5.43 16.35 2.02
CA LEU A 141 6.80 16.42 2.54
C LEU A 141 7.28 15.07 3.07
N LEU A 142 6.38 14.27 3.65
CA LEU A 142 6.70 12.96 4.23
C LEU A 142 6.59 11.80 3.24
N GLN A 143 5.85 11.99 2.15
CA GLN A 143 5.61 11.01 1.09
C GLN A 143 5.82 11.70 -0.26
N PRO A 144 7.09 11.88 -0.67
CA PRO A 144 7.43 12.63 -1.90
C PRO A 144 7.07 11.86 -3.17
N GLU A 145 6.87 10.54 -3.09
CA GLU A 145 6.54 9.69 -4.23
C GLU A 145 5.02 9.70 -4.51
N PRO A 146 4.58 10.05 -5.74
CA PRO A 146 3.16 10.15 -6.11
C PRO A 146 2.33 8.90 -5.77
N GLU A 147 2.84 7.72 -6.13
CA GLU A 147 2.11 6.46 -5.94
C GLU A 147 1.89 6.15 -4.46
N SER A 148 2.91 6.39 -3.63
CA SER A 148 2.83 6.17 -2.18
C SER A 148 1.83 7.13 -1.53
N LEU A 149 1.89 8.42 -1.89
CA LEU A 149 0.98 9.43 -1.37
C LEU A 149 -0.48 9.15 -1.75
N LEU A 150 -0.75 8.87 -3.03
CA LEU A 150 -2.10 8.57 -3.51
C LEU A 150 -2.65 7.27 -2.91
N SER A 151 -1.80 6.27 -2.72
CA SER A 151 -2.17 5.03 -2.02
C SER A 151 -2.57 5.29 -0.58
N LEU A 152 -1.81 6.12 0.13
CA LEU A 152 -2.08 6.46 1.54
C LEU A 152 -3.37 7.27 1.68
N LEU A 153 -3.57 8.30 0.86
CA LEU A 153 -4.83 9.04 0.81
C LEU A 153 -6.01 8.08 0.54
N GLY A 154 -5.87 7.24 -0.49
CA GLY A 154 -6.90 6.28 -0.92
C GLY A 154 -7.36 5.27 0.13
N ARG A 155 -6.58 5.08 1.21
CA ARG A 155 -6.86 4.13 2.30
C ARG A 155 -7.28 4.81 3.61
N SER A 156 -7.35 6.14 3.63
CA SER A 156 -7.53 6.89 4.88
C SER A 156 -8.98 6.89 5.38
N HIS A 157 -9.97 6.99 4.50
CA HIS A 157 -11.39 6.87 4.84
C HIS A 157 -12.25 6.43 3.63
N SER A 158 -13.52 6.10 3.87
CA SER A 158 -14.43 5.48 2.89
C SER A 158 -14.69 6.32 1.64
N GLU A 159 -14.83 7.63 1.80
CA GLU A 159 -15.21 8.54 0.72
C GLU A 159 -14.11 8.61 -0.35
N MET A 160 -12.84 8.40 0.01
CA MET A 160 -11.73 8.32 -0.94
C MET A 160 -11.92 7.23 -2.01
N ALA A 161 -12.72 6.20 -1.75
CA ALA A 161 -13.06 5.19 -2.76
C ALA A 161 -13.74 5.79 -4.01
N LEU A 162 -14.48 6.89 -3.85
CA LEU A 162 -15.20 7.57 -4.95
C LEU A 162 -14.34 8.58 -5.71
N PHE A 163 -13.25 9.06 -5.09
CA PHE A 163 -12.49 10.19 -5.60
C PHE A 163 -11.04 9.84 -5.96
N ARG A 164 -10.51 8.69 -5.53
CA ARG A 164 -9.10 8.29 -5.79
C ARG A 164 -8.71 8.34 -7.27
N ASP A 165 -9.59 7.91 -8.18
CA ASP A 165 -9.30 7.84 -9.61
C ASP A 165 -9.38 9.23 -10.29
N LYS A 166 -9.88 10.23 -9.56
CA LYS A 166 -9.95 11.63 -9.99
C LYS A 166 -8.73 12.44 -9.54
N LEU A 167 -7.78 11.82 -8.84
CA LEU A 167 -6.64 12.50 -8.24
C LEU A 167 -5.32 12.09 -8.89
N THR A 168 -4.39 13.04 -8.94
CA THR A 168 -2.99 12.77 -9.23
C THR A 168 -2.09 13.76 -8.50
N MET A 169 -0.81 13.41 -8.34
CA MET A 169 0.22 14.30 -7.85
C MET A 169 1.24 14.58 -8.96
N LEU A 170 1.60 15.85 -9.13
CA LEU A 170 2.66 16.25 -10.05
C LEU A 170 4.04 16.12 -9.40
N PRO A 171 5.13 16.04 -10.18
CA PRO A 171 6.45 16.34 -9.64
C PRO A 171 6.50 17.77 -9.11
N PHE A 172 7.49 18.08 -8.25
CA PHE A 172 7.69 19.45 -7.79
C PHE A 172 8.05 20.36 -8.98
N LEU A 173 7.26 21.41 -9.16
CA LEU A 173 7.41 22.43 -10.20
C LEU A 173 7.27 23.79 -9.54
N GLU A 174 7.99 24.78 -10.06
CA GLU A 174 8.00 26.13 -9.50
C GLU A 174 6.60 26.78 -9.58
N PRO A 175 6.05 27.27 -8.45
CA PRO A 175 4.79 28.02 -8.41
C PRO A 175 4.78 29.19 -9.40
N GLY A 176 3.66 29.39 -10.10
CA GLY A 176 3.52 30.45 -11.09
C GLY A 176 4.31 30.25 -12.40
N SER A 177 5.07 29.16 -12.55
CA SER A 177 5.82 28.88 -13.78
C SER A 177 4.92 28.39 -14.92
N GLU A 178 5.35 28.67 -16.16
CA GLU A 178 4.69 28.17 -17.37
C GLU A 178 4.66 26.63 -17.43
N ASN A 179 5.69 25.98 -16.90
CA ASN A 179 5.79 24.53 -16.83
C ASN A 179 4.74 23.93 -15.89
N LEU A 180 4.52 24.55 -14.72
CA LEU A 180 3.46 24.15 -13.80
C LEU A 180 2.08 24.30 -14.46
N ALA A 181 1.84 25.43 -15.14
CA ALA A 181 0.59 25.69 -15.87
C ALA A 181 0.32 24.62 -16.94
N LYS A 182 1.30 24.32 -17.80
CA LYS A 182 1.19 23.31 -18.87
C LYS A 182 0.97 21.91 -18.32
N THR A 183 1.72 21.53 -17.28
CA THR A 183 1.64 20.18 -16.69
C THR A 183 0.31 19.99 -15.94
N THR A 184 -0.15 21.01 -15.21
CA THR A 184 -1.48 20.99 -14.56
C THR A 184 -2.59 20.90 -15.60
N GLY A 185 -2.51 21.70 -16.66
CA GLY A 185 -3.44 21.65 -17.78
C GLY A 185 -3.51 20.27 -18.43
N LYS A 186 -2.39 19.57 -18.61
CA LYS A 186 -2.36 18.20 -19.14
C LYS A 186 -2.96 17.18 -18.16
N ALA A 187 -2.70 17.32 -16.86
CA ALA A 187 -3.24 16.41 -15.86
C ALA A 187 -4.77 16.52 -15.74
N LEU A 188 -5.32 17.73 -15.91
CA LEU A 188 -6.76 17.99 -15.96
C LEU A 188 -7.47 17.35 -17.18
N GLU A 189 -6.77 16.73 -18.12
CA GLU A 189 -7.42 15.93 -19.16
C GLU A 189 -8.09 14.67 -18.59
N LYS A 190 -7.57 14.14 -17.49
CA LYS A 190 -8.02 12.88 -16.88
C LYS A 190 -8.49 13.04 -15.44
N TYR A 191 -7.87 13.95 -14.69
CA TYR A 191 -8.08 14.11 -13.25
C TYR A 191 -8.86 15.39 -12.97
N SER A 192 -9.56 15.43 -11.84
CA SER A 192 -10.29 16.63 -11.39
C SER A 192 -9.63 17.28 -10.18
N GLY A 193 -8.69 16.61 -9.51
CA GLY A 193 -7.87 17.16 -8.43
C GLY A 193 -6.39 16.87 -8.63
N ILE A 194 -5.57 17.92 -8.62
CA ILE A 194 -4.15 17.90 -8.91
C ILE A 194 -3.40 18.38 -7.68
N ILE A 195 -2.56 17.53 -7.11
CA ILE A 195 -1.74 17.83 -5.94
C ILE A 195 -0.41 18.43 -6.41
N TRP A 196 -0.09 19.61 -5.91
CA TRP A 196 1.19 20.29 -6.10
C TRP A 196 2.03 20.08 -4.86
N PRO A 197 3.03 19.18 -4.89
CA PRO A 197 3.78 18.81 -3.70
C PRO A 197 4.45 20.05 -3.10
N ARG A 198 4.39 20.18 -1.77
CA ARG A 198 4.91 21.32 -0.98
C ARG A 198 4.25 22.68 -1.24
N HIS A 199 3.18 22.73 -2.03
CA HIS A 199 2.51 23.98 -2.38
C HIS A 199 1.02 23.92 -2.03
N GLY A 200 0.30 22.92 -2.51
CA GLY A 200 -1.14 22.82 -2.27
C GLY A 200 -1.84 21.91 -3.25
N MET A 201 -3.06 22.29 -3.62
CA MET A 201 -3.89 21.51 -4.53
C MET A 201 -4.70 22.43 -5.44
N VAL A 202 -4.98 21.95 -6.65
CA VAL A 202 -5.95 22.53 -7.58
C VAL A 202 -7.05 21.52 -7.83
N ALA A 203 -8.31 21.92 -7.71
CA ALA A 203 -9.46 21.08 -8.03
C ALA A 203 -10.41 21.79 -8.99
N SER A 204 -11.07 20.99 -9.83
CA SER A 204 -12.14 21.42 -10.74
C SER A 204 -13.44 20.71 -10.40
N GLY A 205 -14.56 21.38 -10.64
CA GLY A 205 -15.89 20.86 -10.33
C GLY A 205 -16.99 21.52 -11.15
N THR A 206 -18.21 20.98 -11.02
CA THR A 206 -19.44 21.53 -11.62
C THR A 206 -19.78 22.92 -11.08
N ASP A 207 -19.36 23.18 -9.84
CA ASP A 207 -19.45 24.44 -9.12
C ASP A 207 -18.26 24.53 -8.13
N PHE A 208 -18.14 25.63 -7.37
CA PHE A 208 -17.03 25.80 -6.45
C PHE A 208 -17.11 24.84 -5.25
N ASN A 209 -18.32 24.50 -4.79
CA ASN A 209 -18.52 23.52 -3.72
C ASN A 209 -18.01 22.14 -4.13
N ALA A 210 -18.30 21.65 -5.33
CA ALA A 210 -17.82 20.35 -5.81
C ALA A 210 -16.28 20.30 -5.92
N ALA A 211 -15.66 21.41 -6.30
CA ALA A 211 -14.20 21.53 -6.30
C ALA A 211 -13.64 21.54 -4.86
N LEU A 212 -14.29 22.28 -3.95
CA LEU A 212 -13.92 22.35 -2.54
C LEU A 212 -14.09 21.00 -1.84
N ASP A 213 -15.17 20.26 -2.09
CA ASP A 213 -15.44 18.93 -1.55
C ASP A 213 -14.28 17.98 -1.84
N LEU A 214 -13.78 18.00 -3.08
CA LEU A 214 -12.62 17.17 -3.46
C LEU A 214 -11.38 17.52 -2.63
N ILE A 215 -11.12 18.81 -2.43
CA ILE A 215 -9.98 19.29 -1.62
C ILE A 215 -10.18 18.89 -0.16
N GLN A 216 -11.38 19.05 0.39
CA GLN A 216 -11.70 18.70 1.76
C GLN A 216 -11.55 17.22 2.04
N ILE A 217 -12.03 16.38 1.12
CA ILE A 217 -11.86 14.93 1.18
C ILE A 217 -10.37 14.58 1.17
N CYS A 218 -9.58 15.19 0.30
CA CYS A 218 -8.14 14.94 0.22
C CYS A 218 -7.39 15.39 1.48
N ASP A 219 -7.64 16.60 1.99
CA ASP A 219 -6.98 17.10 3.20
C ASP A 219 -7.40 16.30 4.43
N LYS A 220 -8.68 15.88 4.52
CA LYS A 220 -9.14 15.02 5.60
C LYS A 220 -8.46 13.65 5.57
N ALA A 221 -8.32 13.06 4.38
CA ALA A 221 -7.54 11.84 4.19
C ALA A 221 -6.08 12.04 4.65
N ALA A 222 -5.46 13.15 4.26
CA ALA A 222 -4.10 13.46 4.69
C ALA A 222 -3.98 13.63 6.21
N GLU A 223 -4.93 14.33 6.84
CA GLU A 223 -5.00 14.50 8.29
C GLU A 223 -5.12 13.15 9.00
N ILE A 224 -6.03 12.28 8.56
CA ILE A 224 -6.21 10.93 9.11
C ILE A 224 -4.91 10.12 8.96
N ALA A 225 -4.26 10.17 7.79
CA ALA A 225 -3.01 9.49 7.55
C ALA A 225 -1.90 9.97 8.49
N LEU A 226 -1.79 11.28 8.71
CA LEU A 226 -0.82 11.88 9.64
C LEU A 226 -1.13 11.50 11.09
N LEU A 227 -2.39 11.58 11.53
CA LEU A 227 -2.81 11.22 12.89
C LEU A 227 -2.70 9.72 13.18
N SER A 228 -2.77 8.89 12.14
CA SER A 228 -2.61 7.43 12.24
C SER A 228 -1.14 7.00 12.33
N LYS A 229 -0.18 7.88 11.96
CA LYS A 229 1.25 7.61 12.23
C LYS A 229 1.47 7.56 13.74
N GLY A 230 1.80 6.37 14.24
CA GLY A 230 2.10 6.12 15.66
C GLY A 230 0.96 5.52 16.50
N LYS A 231 -0.22 5.23 15.92
CA LYS A 231 -1.30 4.49 16.60
C LYS A 231 -1.58 3.17 15.88
N PRO A 232 -1.67 2.03 16.61
CA PRO A 232 -1.98 0.75 15.99
C PRO A 232 -3.41 0.79 15.44
N MET A 233 -3.54 0.89 14.11
CA MET A 233 -4.83 0.65 13.44
C MET A 233 -5.26 -0.79 13.73
N GLN A 234 -6.39 -0.96 14.42
CA GLN A 234 -7.00 -2.27 14.58
C GLN A 234 -7.45 -2.78 13.21
N LYS A 235 -6.94 -3.95 12.83
CA LYS A 235 -7.24 -4.60 11.54
C LYS A 235 -8.73 -4.95 11.46
N GLY A 236 -9.47 -4.23 10.63
CA GLY A 236 -10.70 -4.76 10.03
C GLY A 236 -10.36 -5.97 9.16
N ARG A 237 -11.19 -7.02 9.24
CA ARG A 237 -11.02 -8.28 8.50
C ARG A 237 -11.11 -8.03 6.98
N SER A 238 -10.24 -8.68 6.22
CA SER A 238 -10.21 -8.55 4.76
C SER A 238 -11.36 -9.31 4.08
N LEU A 239 -11.99 -8.67 3.11
CA LEU A 239 -12.71 -9.34 2.03
C LEU A 239 -11.75 -9.45 0.85
N LYS A 240 -11.40 -10.70 0.53
CA LYS A 240 -10.75 -11.24 -0.67
C LYS A 240 -10.17 -10.25 -1.70
N GLY A 241 -8.86 -10.41 -1.92
CA GLY A 241 -8.15 -10.04 -3.14
C GLY A 241 -7.36 -8.75 -3.03
N TRP A 242 -6.17 -8.74 -3.65
CA TRP A 242 -5.14 -7.69 -3.73
C TRP A 242 -3.99 -7.77 -2.71
N ASN A 243 -2.81 -8.05 -3.27
CA ASN A 243 -1.50 -8.13 -2.64
C ASN A 243 -1.03 -6.72 -2.20
N ALA A 244 -0.33 -6.66 -1.07
CA ALA A 244 0.29 -5.45 -0.56
C ALA A 244 1.38 -4.91 -1.52
N PRO A 245 1.60 -3.59 -1.61
CA PRO A 245 2.81 -3.04 -2.22
C PRO A 245 4.04 -3.45 -1.42
N ASP A 246 5.16 -3.64 -2.11
CA ASP A 246 6.39 -4.23 -1.57
C ASP A 246 6.81 -3.68 -0.20
N GLY A 247 6.80 -4.59 0.79
CA GLY A 247 8.03 -4.85 1.55
C GLY A 247 8.05 -4.51 3.04
N ILE A 248 7.10 -3.77 3.61
CA ILE A 248 7.16 -3.44 5.06
C ILE A 248 5.81 -3.71 5.74
N GLU A 249 5.59 -4.98 6.10
CA GLU A 249 4.48 -5.40 6.98
C GLU A 249 4.75 -5.08 8.46
N THR A 250 6.01 -4.77 8.81
CA THR A 250 6.46 -4.49 10.18
C THR A 250 7.44 -3.32 10.21
N PHE A 251 7.41 -2.46 11.22
CA PHE A 251 8.40 -1.38 11.42
C PHE A 251 9.83 -1.87 11.75
N TYR A 252 10.06 -3.19 11.72
CA TYR A 252 11.36 -3.81 11.90
C TYR A 252 11.93 -4.22 10.55
N GLU A 253 13.26 -4.18 10.43
CA GLU A 253 13.97 -4.83 9.32
C GLU A 253 13.65 -6.33 9.35
N VAL A 254 12.81 -6.78 8.43
CA VAL A 254 12.47 -8.20 8.29
C VAL A 254 13.64 -8.87 7.59
N ARG A 255 14.10 -10.01 8.11
CA ARG A 255 15.02 -10.90 7.39
C ARG A 255 14.34 -11.33 6.09
N SER A 256 14.66 -10.65 5.00
CA SER A 256 14.03 -10.78 3.68
C SER A 256 14.92 -11.47 2.66
N GLN A 257 16.18 -11.71 3.00
CA GLN A 257 17.17 -12.36 2.17
C GLN A 257 17.67 -13.65 2.84
N ASP A 258 17.97 -14.64 2.00
CA ASP A 258 18.64 -15.87 2.43
C ASP A 258 20.07 -15.59 2.93
N SER A 259 20.73 -16.60 3.48
CA SER A 259 22.10 -16.49 3.99
C SER A 259 23.06 -15.91 2.94
N HIS A 260 23.89 -14.95 3.35
CA HIS A 260 24.96 -14.38 2.51
C HIS A 260 26.12 -15.35 2.22
N LEU A 261 26.19 -16.46 2.95
CA LEU A 261 27.22 -17.49 2.75
C LEU A 261 26.98 -18.27 1.43
N PRO A 262 28.03 -18.55 0.64
CA PRO A 262 27.93 -19.45 -0.51
C PRO A 262 27.42 -20.84 -0.11
N PRO A 263 26.69 -21.57 -0.98
CA PRO A 263 26.12 -22.88 -0.66
C PRO A 263 27.12 -23.91 -0.12
N GLU A 264 28.35 -23.94 -0.67
CA GLU A 264 29.41 -24.85 -0.24
C GLU A 264 29.89 -24.59 1.19
N GLU A 265 29.98 -23.31 1.57
CA GLU A 265 30.37 -22.90 2.92
C GLU A 265 29.23 -23.13 3.90
N PHE A 266 28.00 -22.79 3.49
CA PHE A 266 26.80 -23.05 4.27
C PHE A 266 26.63 -24.56 4.55
N ALA A 267 26.93 -25.42 3.58
CA ALA A 267 26.87 -26.87 3.75
C ALA A 267 27.81 -27.39 4.86
N ARG A 268 28.99 -26.76 5.05
CA ARG A 268 30.02 -27.15 6.02
C ARG A 268 29.73 -26.73 7.46
N LEU A 269 28.76 -25.85 7.69
CA LEU A 269 28.39 -25.43 9.05
C LEU A 269 27.96 -26.64 9.91
N PRO A 270 28.16 -26.62 11.24
CA PRO A 270 27.73 -27.72 12.09
C PRO A 270 26.22 -27.96 11.99
N ARG A 271 25.83 -29.23 12.01
CA ARG A 271 24.43 -29.68 12.03
C ARG A 271 24.03 -30.15 13.41
N ARG A 272 22.74 -30.06 13.71
CA ARG A 272 22.16 -30.54 14.96
C ARG A 272 21.94 -32.04 14.82
N PRO A 273 22.29 -32.86 15.83
CA PRO A 273 22.17 -34.32 15.81
C PRO A 273 20.71 -34.78 15.95
N VAL A 274 19.86 -34.27 15.06
CA VAL A 274 18.43 -34.54 14.96
C VAL A 274 18.17 -35.10 13.57
N HIS A 275 17.48 -36.22 13.50
CA HIS A 275 17.09 -36.90 12.28
C HIS A 275 15.57 -36.87 12.19
N ILE A 276 15.00 -36.66 11.00
CA ILE A 276 13.55 -36.73 10.79
C ILE A 276 13.25 -37.90 9.85
N ILE A 277 12.40 -38.83 10.28
CA ILE A 277 11.92 -39.94 9.45
C ILE A 277 10.47 -39.68 9.06
N LEU A 278 10.16 -39.88 7.78
CA LEU A 278 8.82 -39.73 7.23
C LEU A 278 8.28 -41.11 6.84
N ASP A 279 7.44 -41.67 7.70
CA ASP A 279 6.84 -42.99 7.53
C ASP A 279 5.59 -42.90 6.65
N ASN A 280 5.73 -43.26 5.36
CA ASN A 280 4.62 -43.35 4.43
C ASN A 280 3.77 -42.06 4.33
N LEU A 281 4.43 -40.90 4.33
CA LEU A 281 3.77 -39.60 4.26
C LEU A 281 3.13 -39.39 2.88
N ARG A 282 1.83 -39.06 2.86
CA ARG A 282 1.06 -38.99 1.61
C ARG A 282 1.27 -37.67 0.88
N SER A 283 1.32 -36.55 1.59
CA SER A 283 1.38 -35.23 0.97
C SER A 283 2.80 -34.80 0.65
N ALA A 284 3.14 -34.74 -0.64
CA ALA A 284 4.41 -34.17 -1.10
C ALA A 284 4.64 -32.72 -0.64
N PHE A 285 3.57 -31.93 -0.45
CA PHE A 285 3.65 -30.56 0.08
C PHE A 285 4.03 -30.52 1.57
N ASN A 286 3.57 -31.49 2.35
CA ASN A 286 4.00 -31.61 3.75
C ASN A 286 5.48 -32.03 3.81
N VAL A 287 5.90 -32.95 2.94
CA VAL A 287 7.32 -33.34 2.82
C VAL A 287 8.18 -32.11 2.51
N GLY A 288 7.81 -31.31 1.50
CA GLY A 288 8.59 -30.12 1.14
C GLY A 288 8.63 -29.06 2.25
N SER A 289 7.52 -28.87 2.98
CA SER A 289 7.48 -27.99 4.16
C SER A 289 8.42 -28.48 5.27
N ILE A 290 8.54 -29.80 5.46
CA ILE A 290 9.47 -30.39 6.43
C ILE A 290 10.93 -30.24 5.97
N PHE A 291 11.22 -30.35 4.68
CA PHE A 291 12.55 -30.02 4.12
C PHE A 291 12.94 -28.57 4.44
N ARG A 292 12.03 -27.62 4.23
CA ARG A 292 12.28 -26.21 4.53
C ARG A 292 12.52 -25.96 6.02
N LEU A 293 11.74 -26.64 6.87
CA LEU A 293 11.91 -26.61 8.32
C LEU A 293 13.26 -27.20 8.77
N ALA A 294 13.67 -28.32 8.18
CA ALA A 294 14.93 -29.00 8.46
C ALA A 294 16.16 -28.15 8.10
N ASP A 295 16.09 -27.40 7.00
CA ASP A 295 17.11 -26.43 6.60
C ASP A 295 17.25 -25.30 7.63
N ALA A 296 16.13 -24.66 7.97
CA ALA A 296 16.09 -23.57 8.95
C ALA A 296 16.64 -23.99 10.33
N ALA A 297 16.37 -25.23 10.74
CA ALA A 297 16.85 -25.83 11.98
C ALA A 297 18.27 -26.44 11.90
N ARG A 298 18.86 -26.54 10.70
CA ARG A 298 20.16 -27.17 10.44
C ARG A 298 20.27 -28.60 11.01
N ILE A 299 19.26 -29.44 10.81
CA ILE A 299 19.27 -30.82 11.32
C ILE A 299 20.24 -31.72 10.55
N ALA A 300 20.48 -32.94 11.05
CA ALA A 300 21.43 -33.88 10.48
C ALA A 300 20.97 -34.42 9.11
N GLU A 301 19.77 -34.99 9.04
CA GLU A 301 19.21 -35.54 7.80
C GLU A 301 17.69 -35.75 7.86
N ILE A 302 17.05 -35.81 6.69
CA ILE A 302 15.68 -36.31 6.49
C ILE A 302 15.72 -37.69 5.84
N ILE A 303 14.87 -38.60 6.30
CA ILE A 303 14.81 -39.97 5.81
C ILE A 303 13.38 -40.31 5.35
N PRO A 304 13.04 -40.11 4.07
CA PRO A 304 11.77 -40.55 3.51
C PRO A 304 11.70 -42.08 3.42
N CYS A 305 10.61 -42.66 3.89
CA CYS A 305 10.39 -44.11 3.84
C CYS A 305 9.10 -44.48 3.11
N GLY A 306 9.06 -45.69 2.54
CA GLY A 306 7.88 -46.21 1.86
C GLY A 306 7.50 -45.37 0.64
N TYR A 307 6.21 -45.10 0.45
CA TYR A 307 5.75 -44.30 -0.69
C TYR A 307 5.89 -42.77 -0.48
N THR A 308 6.53 -42.32 0.60
CA THR A 308 6.79 -40.89 0.83
C THR A 308 7.51 -40.29 -0.36
N ALA A 309 7.05 -39.12 -0.81
CA ALA A 309 7.70 -38.37 -1.89
C ALA A 309 9.14 -37.98 -1.49
N TYR A 310 10.05 -37.97 -2.47
CA TYR A 310 11.46 -37.66 -2.28
C TYR A 310 12.00 -36.95 -3.52
N PRO A 311 13.10 -36.18 -3.40
CA PRO A 311 13.69 -35.51 -4.56
C PRO A 311 14.22 -36.52 -5.59
N PRO A 312 14.09 -36.26 -6.91
CA PRO A 312 13.40 -35.11 -7.52
C PRO A 312 11.87 -35.31 -7.56
N ASN A 313 11.10 -34.33 -7.06
CA ASN A 313 9.63 -34.34 -7.13
C ASN A 313 9.04 -32.93 -7.19
N HIS A 314 8.34 -32.60 -8.28
CA HIS A 314 7.83 -31.24 -8.53
C HIS A 314 6.89 -30.71 -7.42
N LYS A 315 6.01 -31.54 -6.86
CA LYS A 315 5.07 -31.09 -5.80
C LYS A 315 5.79 -30.81 -4.49
N LEU A 316 6.83 -31.60 -4.17
CA LEU A 316 7.69 -31.38 -3.03
C LEU A 316 8.46 -30.07 -3.18
N GLU A 317 9.08 -29.85 -4.33
CA GLU A 317 9.92 -28.66 -4.61
C GLU A 317 9.17 -27.34 -4.45
N GLN A 318 7.88 -27.30 -4.80
CA GLN A 318 7.04 -26.11 -4.64
C GLN A 318 6.99 -25.57 -3.21
N THR A 319 7.18 -26.42 -2.20
CA THR A 319 7.16 -26.02 -0.78
C THR A 319 8.52 -26.07 -0.10
N ALA A 320 9.44 -26.90 -0.61
CA ALA A 320 10.81 -26.94 -0.12
C ALA A 320 11.61 -25.69 -0.49
N LEU A 321 11.30 -25.03 -1.62
CA LEU A 321 12.06 -23.85 -2.08
C LEU A 321 13.57 -24.12 -2.21
N LYS A 322 13.94 -25.22 -2.88
CA LYS A 322 15.33 -25.67 -3.10
C LYS A 322 16.11 -26.14 -1.87
N THR A 323 15.50 -26.22 -0.69
CA THR A 323 16.18 -26.78 0.49
C THR A 323 16.48 -28.28 0.39
N THR A 324 15.99 -28.96 -0.65
CA THR A 324 16.32 -30.35 -0.99
C THR A 324 17.79 -30.51 -1.42
N ASP A 325 18.42 -29.44 -1.92
CA ASP A 325 19.83 -29.41 -2.27
C ASP A 325 20.74 -29.19 -1.05
N SER A 326 20.22 -28.52 -0.01
CA SER A 326 21.00 -28.15 1.19
C SER A 326 20.84 -29.13 2.36
N VAL A 327 19.71 -29.84 2.47
CA VAL A 327 19.43 -30.77 3.57
C VAL A 327 19.86 -32.18 3.17
N PRO A 328 20.78 -32.85 3.90
CA PRO A 328 21.11 -34.24 3.67
C PRO A 328 19.89 -35.13 3.79
N TRP A 329 19.74 -36.07 2.87
CA TRP A 329 18.65 -37.03 2.93
C TRP A 329 19.07 -38.36 2.31
N CYS A 330 18.45 -39.43 2.79
CA CYS A 330 18.55 -40.76 2.19
C CYS A 330 17.20 -41.47 2.28
N ARG A 331 16.90 -42.37 1.33
CA ARG A 331 15.61 -43.05 1.25
C ARG A 331 15.73 -44.51 1.65
N PHE A 332 14.73 -45.01 2.35
CA PHE A 332 14.54 -46.45 2.58
C PHE A 332 13.21 -46.92 2.00
N GLN A 333 13.15 -48.17 1.54
CA GLN A 333 11.88 -48.76 1.10
C GLN A 333 10.97 -49.01 2.31
N GLU A 334 11.53 -49.52 3.40
CA GLU A 334 10.77 -49.82 4.62
C GLU A 334 11.27 -48.97 5.80
N THR A 335 10.35 -48.33 6.52
CA THR A 335 10.68 -47.51 7.70
C THR A 335 11.41 -48.33 8.77
N THR A 336 11.06 -49.60 8.93
CA THR A 336 11.73 -50.51 9.87
C THR A 336 13.20 -50.76 9.53
N GLN A 337 13.60 -50.67 8.25
CA GLN A 337 15.01 -50.77 7.85
C GLN A 337 15.78 -49.54 8.29
N ALA A 338 15.23 -48.34 8.06
CA ALA A 338 15.81 -47.08 8.52
C ALA A 338 16.01 -47.10 10.05
N LEU A 339 14.99 -47.52 10.81
CA LEU A 339 15.06 -47.59 12.28
C LEU A 339 16.17 -48.52 12.76
N LYS A 340 16.32 -49.70 12.16
CA LYS A 340 17.39 -50.64 12.52
C LYS A 340 18.77 -50.05 12.25
N GLU A 341 18.93 -49.30 11.17
CA GLU A 341 20.21 -48.68 10.81
C GLU A 341 20.58 -47.51 11.73
N LEU A 342 19.61 -46.70 12.11
CA LEU A 342 19.83 -45.64 13.12
C LEU A 342 20.08 -46.22 14.52
N LYS A 343 19.43 -47.33 14.87
CA LYS A 343 19.66 -48.00 16.15
C LYS A 343 21.09 -48.54 16.26
N LYS A 344 21.67 -49.09 15.18
CA LYS A 344 23.10 -49.48 15.13
C LYS A 344 24.05 -48.29 15.37
N ARG A 345 23.61 -47.07 15.07
CA ARG A 345 24.35 -45.83 15.28
C ARG A 345 24.10 -45.21 16.66
N ASN A 346 23.42 -45.91 17.57
CA ASN A 346 23.02 -45.43 18.91
C ASN A 346 22.20 -44.14 18.87
N ILE A 347 21.29 -44.02 17.89
CA ILE A 347 20.38 -42.88 17.77
C ILE A 347 19.06 -43.23 18.45
N GLN A 348 18.59 -42.39 19.37
CA GLN A 348 17.31 -42.57 20.06
C GLN A 348 16.15 -42.43 19.07
N LEU A 349 15.18 -43.33 19.09
CA LEU A 349 14.05 -43.37 18.16
C LEU A 349 12.76 -42.96 18.86
N VAL A 350 12.13 -41.86 18.43
CA VAL A 350 10.94 -41.32 19.09
C VAL A 350 9.80 -41.14 18.08
N ALA A 351 8.71 -41.86 18.27
CA ALA A 351 7.54 -41.75 17.41
C ALA A 351 6.65 -40.57 17.83
N VAL A 352 6.22 -39.76 16.86
CA VAL A 352 5.24 -38.69 17.09
C VAL A 352 3.87 -39.16 16.62
N GLU A 353 3.03 -39.58 17.57
CA GLU A 353 1.72 -40.17 17.27
C GLU A 353 0.71 -39.89 18.39
N THR A 354 -0.55 -39.75 18.00
CA THR A 354 -1.72 -39.66 18.88
C THR A 354 -2.13 -41.02 19.45
N ALA A 355 -1.15 -41.79 19.94
CA ALA A 355 -1.37 -43.11 20.52
C ALA A 355 -1.82 -43.01 21.99
N GLU A 356 -2.66 -43.96 22.42
CA GLU A 356 -2.99 -44.09 23.84
C GLU A 356 -1.73 -44.38 24.66
N GLY A 357 -1.55 -43.63 25.76
CA GLY A 357 -0.36 -43.73 26.61
C GLY A 357 0.89 -43.00 26.09
N ALA A 358 0.78 -42.23 25.00
CA ALA A 358 1.85 -41.35 24.55
C ALA A 358 2.21 -40.31 25.63
N ILE A 359 3.49 -39.98 25.73
CA ILE A 359 4.00 -38.98 26.68
C ILE A 359 3.94 -37.60 26.00
N PRO A 360 3.39 -36.56 26.65
CA PRO A 360 3.42 -35.21 26.09
C PRO A 360 4.82 -34.82 25.66
N PHE A 361 4.99 -34.36 24.42
CA PHE A 361 6.29 -34.14 23.78
C PHE A 361 7.27 -33.34 24.62
N HIS A 362 6.77 -32.41 25.44
CA HIS A 362 7.60 -31.54 26.27
C HIS A 362 8.01 -32.13 27.62
N ARG A 363 7.57 -33.35 27.94
CA ARG A 363 7.90 -34.11 29.17
C ARG A 363 8.75 -35.35 28.89
N PHE A 364 8.92 -35.72 27.63
CA PHE A 364 9.75 -36.86 27.25
C PHE A 364 11.25 -36.54 27.43
N ASP A 365 12.03 -37.56 27.80
CA ASP A 365 13.47 -37.43 28.04
C ASP A 365 14.27 -37.73 26.76
N TYR A 366 14.70 -36.67 26.09
CA TYR A 366 15.41 -36.76 24.81
C TYR A 366 16.93 -36.85 25.00
N HIS A 367 17.51 -37.83 24.31
CA HIS A 367 18.95 -38.05 24.25
C HIS A 367 19.44 -37.86 22.82
N PHE A 368 20.46 -37.02 22.64
CA PHE A 368 21.04 -36.75 21.33
C PHE A 368 22.22 -37.70 21.05
N PRO A 369 22.34 -38.27 19.83
CA PRO A 369 21.52 -38.03 18.65
C PRO A 369 20.12 -38.68 18.73
N VAL A 370 19.12 -37.98 18.18
CA VAL A 370 17.71 -38.41 18.20
C VAL A 370 17.11 -38.43 16.79
N ALA A 371 16.25 -39.41 16.52
CA ALA A 371 15.44 -39.49 15.33
C ALA A 371 13.96 -39.42 15.72
N VAL A 372 13.24 -38.46 15.14
CA VAL A 372 11.78 -38.32 15.32
C VAL A 372 11.04 -38.83 14.09
N ILE A 373 10.05 -39.69 14.32
CA ILE A 373 9.30 -40.35 13.26
C ILE A 373 7.92 -39.70 13.15
N PHE A 374 7.56 -39.26 11.95
CA PHE A 374 6.22 -38.75 11.63
C PHE A 374 5.53 -39.70 10.65
N GLY A 375 4.28 -40.05 10.97
CA GLY A 375 3.49 -41.03 10.22
C GLY A 375 2.55 -40.43 9.18
N ASN A 376 1.88 -41.34 8.48
CA ASN A 376 0.86 -41.02 7.49
C ASN A 376 -0.27 -40.17 8.08
N GLU A 377 -0.71 -39.14 7.36
CA GLU A 377 -1.69 -38.17 7.87
C GLU A 377 -3.09 -38.75 8.16
N ARG A 378 -3.37 -39.97 7.66
CA ARG A 378 -4.63 -40.67 7.88
C ARG A 378 -4.47 -41.94 8.72
N LEU A 379 -3.41 -42.71 8.46
CA LEU A 379 -3.20 -44.02 9.06
C LEU A 379 -2.27 -44.00 10.28
N GLY A 380 -1.58 -42.88 10.51
CA GLY A 380 -0.57 -42.76 11.56
C GLY A 380 0.70 -43.56 11.25
N ILE A 381 1.46 -43.85 12.30
CA ILE A 381 2.66 -44.68 12.27
C ILE A 381 2.28 -46.15 12.42
N SER A 382 2.88 -47.01 11.59
CA SER A 382 2.60 -48.45 11.65
C SER A 382 3.05 -49.09 12.97
N GLN A 383 2.31 -50.10 13.44
CA GLN A 383 2.62 -50.77 14.71
C GLN A 383 4.02 -51.43 14.72
N SER A 384 4.51 -51.89 13.57
CA SER A 384 5.86 -52.45 13.42
C SER A 384 6.94 -51.39 13.64
N VAL A 385 6.68 -50.14 13.28
CA VAL A 385 7.58 -49.00 13.51
C VAL A 385 7.49 -48.54 14.96
N LEU A 386 6.27 -48.41 15.52
CA LEU A 386 6.07 -48.02 16.92
C LEU A 386 6.79 -48.96 17.90
N ARG A 387 6.76 -50.28 17.65
CA ARG A 387 7.47 -51.28 18.47
C ARG A 387 8.99 -51.15 18.48
N LEU A 388 9.57 -50.47 17.51
CA LEU A 388 11.02 -50.25 17.43
C LEU A 388 11.46 -48.94 18.07
N CYS A 389 10.53 -48.05 18.39
CA CYS A 389 10.81 -46.76 19.00
C CYS A 389 11.08 -46.91 20.50
N ASP A 390 11.97 -46.08 21.03
CA ASP A 390 12.30 -46.01 22.45
C ASP A 390 11.22 -45.25 23.25
N GLY A 391 10.36 -44.49 22.55
CA GLY A 391 9.19 -43.84 23.14
C GLY A 391 8.20 -43.35 22.09
N ILE A 392 6.97 -43.09 22.54
CA ILE A 392 5.91 -42.47 21.75
C ILE A 392 5.52 -41.17 22.44
N ILE A 393 5.53 -40.08 21.68
CA ILE A 393 5.16 -38.76 22.15
C ILE A 393 3.95 -38.23 21.38
N ASP A 394 3.15 -37.40 22.05
CA ASP A 394 2.05 -36.66 21.44
C ASP A 394 2.19 -35.15 21.63
N ILE A 395 1.48 -34.39 20.81
CA ILE A 395 1.29 -32.96 21.01
C ILE A 395 -0.13 -32.79 21.55
N PRO A 396 -0.31 -32.37 22.82
CA PRO A 396 -1.63 -32.19 23.39
C PRO A 396 -2.48 -31.22 22.56
N VAL A 397 -3.66 -31.66 22.16
CA VAL A 397 -4.65 -30.86 21.42
C VAL A 397 -5.91 -30.70 22.26
N TYR A 398 -6.44 -29.48 22.32
CA TYR A 398 -7.59 -29.12 23.17
C TYR A 398 -8.83 -28.69 22.37
N GLY A 399 -8.77 -28.79 21.04
CA GLY A 399 -9.86 -28.39 20.15
C GLY A 399 -10.75 -29.56 19.73
N TYR A 400 -11.74 -29.26 18.89
CA TYR A 400 -12.62 -30.28 18.28
C TYR A 400 -11.86 -31.30 17.41
N LYS A 401 -10.73 -30.88 16.82
CA LYS A 401 -9.87 -31.76 16.03
C LYS A 401 -8.90 -32.50 16.95
N ASN A 402 -8.69 -33.78 16.68
CA ASN A 402 -7.82 -34.67 17.43
C ASN A 402 -6.36 -34.68 16.95
N SER A 403 -6.01 -33.86 15.95
CA SER A 403 -4.66 -33.77 15.41
C SER A 403 -4.42 -32.41 14.76
N ILE A 404 -3.14 -32.13 14.47
CA ILE A 404 -2.68 -30.96 13.72
C ILE A 404 -1.98 -31.41 12.43
N ASN A 405 -1.75 -30.48 11.50
CA ASN A 405 -0.99 -30.77 10.29
C ASN A 405 0.41 -31.32 10.63
N VAL A 406 0.85 -32.36 9.93
CA VAL A 406 2.12 -33.06 10.22
C VAL A 406 3.37 -32.17 10.10
N ALA A 407 3.39 -31.21 9.16
CA ALA A 407 4.50 -30.26 9.06
C ALA A 407 4.51 -29.27 10.23
N ALA A 408 3.32 -28.88 10.73
CA ALA A 408 3.21 -28.09 11.96
C ALA A 408 3.64 -28.89 13.20
N ALA A 409 3.25 -30.17 13.29
CA ALA A 409 3.70 -31.08 14.34
C ALA A 409 5.23 -31.23 14.33
N ALA A 410 5.82 -31.41 13.14
CA ALA A 410 7.27 -31.44 12.96
C ALA A 410 7.92 -30.14 13.44
N GLY A 411 7.35 -28.98 13.15
CA GLY A 411 7.83 -27.68 13.63
C GLY A 411 7.87 -27.59 15.16
N ILE A 412 6.79 -27.99 15.82
CA ILE A 412 6.65 -27.95 17.29
C ILE A 412 7.68 -28.87 17.95
N VAL A 413 7.74 -30.14 17.52
CA VAL A 413 8.67 -31.11 18.10
C VAL A 413 10.11 -30.71 17.82
N LEU A 414 10.42 -30.28 16.60
CA LEU A 414 11.78 -29.91 16.22
C LEU A 414 12.30 -28.72 17.03
N TYR A 415 11.55 -27.62 17.14
CA TYR A 415 12.00 -26.47 17.93
C TYR A 415 12.04 -26.77 19.43
N HIS A 416 11.22 -27.71 19.93
CA HIS A 416 11.37 -28.22 21.28
C HIS A 416 12.69 -28.97 21.46
N LEU A 417 13.06 -29.86 20.53
CA LEU A 417 14.37 -30.53 20.55
C LEU A 417 15.53 -29.54 20.48
N LEU A 418 15.41 -28.49 19.65
CA LEU A 418 16.44 -27.45 19.57
C LEU A 418 16.65 -26.72 20.90
N ARG A 419 15.55 -26.44 21.61
CA ARG A 419 15.58 -25.83 22.95
C ARG A 419 16.21 -26.79 23.97
N THR A 420 15.80 -28.06 23.98
CA THR A 420 16.33 -29.08 24.90
C THR A 420 17.82 -29.32 24.68
N GLY A 421 18.29 -29.28 23.43
CA GLY A 421 19.71 -29.37 23.08
C GLY A 421 20.51 -28.07 23.26
N LYS A 422 19.91 -27.00 23.80
CA LYS A 422 20.53 -25.67 24.01
C LYS A 422 21.13 -25.05 22.74
N TRP A 423 20.52 -25.30 21.57
CA TRP A 423 20.99 -24.74 20.29
C TRP A 423 20.26 -23.47 19.86
N LEU A 424 19.27 -23.04 20.63
CA LEU A 424 18.55 -21.77 20.44
C LEU A 424 19.18 -20.61 21.23
N ASP A 425 20.04 -20.91 22.21
CA ASP A 425 20.81 -19.92 22.96
C ASP A 425 21.95 -19.44 22.04
N ARG A 426 21.66 -18.45 21.20
CA ARG A 426 22.62 -17.78 20.32
C ARG A 426 23.02 -16.43 20.87
#